data_AF-A0A183HK11-F1
#
_entry.id   AF-A0A183HK11-F1
#
_cell.length_a   1.000
_cell.length_b   1.000
_cell.length_c   1.000
_cell.angle_alpha   90.00
_cell.angle_beta   90.00
_cell.angle_gamma   90.00
#
_symmetry.space_group_name_H-M   'P 1'
#
loop_
_entity.id
_entity.type
_entity.pdbx_description
1 polymer ?
#
loop_
_entity_poly.entity_id
_entity_poly.type
_entity_poly.pdbx_seq_one_letter_code
_entity_poly.pdbx_strand_id
1 'polypeptide(L)'
;MQLFVFFRMEGINLEGFIYDCSPNSIRTIYCSVIGEVCIDETTEIINRNRKINIGMWCKFKASRKKTGEWFAQKILLMAYPRLKCIIKENECIVKGTAVVCNINRDGAYLWNDYIGLIAIEGKMINQLKSLTAVEFQAVPSKKNGISAHFMVY
;
A
#
# COMPACT_ATOMS: atom_id res chain seq x y z
N MET A 1 6.28 -34.10 -2.76
CA MET A 1 7.57 -33.42 -2.56
C MET A 1 7.51 -32.08 -3.29
N GLN A 2 7.18 -31.00 -2.59
CA GLN A 2 6.93 -29.69 -3.21
C GLN A 2 8.24 -28.89 -3.15
N LEU A 3 8.86 -28.65 -4.32
CA LEU A 3 10.09 -27.89 -4.45
C LEU A 3 9.83 -26.43 -4.05
N PHE A 4 10.30 -26.03 -2.87
CA PHE A 4 10.43 -24.62 -2.52
C PHE A 4 11.66 -24.06 -3.23
N VAL A 5 11.47 -23.36 -4.33
CA VAL A 5 12.54 -22.58 -4.98
C VAL A 5 12.84 -21.38 -4.08
N PHE A 6 13.87 -21.51 -3.24
CA PHE A 6 14.49 -20.41 -2.52
C PHE A 6 15.26 -19.54 -3.53
N PHE A 7 14.61 -18.51 -4.06
CA PHE A 7 15.35 -17.42 -4.71
C PHE A 7 16.20 -16.74 -3.63
N ARG A 8 17.53 -16.73 -3.77
CA ARG A 8 18.40 -15.90 -2.92
C ARG A 8 18.02 -14.43 -3.15
N MET A 9 17.33 -13.85 -2.17
CA MET A 9 16.77 -12.49 -2.19
C MET A 9 17.73 -11.45 -1.57
N GLU A 10 18.95 -11.32 -2.09
CA GLU A 10 19.84 -10.25 -1.64
C GLU A 10 19.47 -8.92 -2.34
N GLY A 11 19.10 -7.90 -1.55
CA GLY A 11 18.93 -6.52 -2.03
C GLY A 11 17.52 -6.08 -2.43
N ILE A 12 16.48 -6.91 -2.27
CA ILE A 12 15.09 -6.44 -2.30
C ILE A 12 14.75 -5.90 -0.91
N ASN A 13 14.84 -4.58 -0.74
CA ASN A 13 14.76 -3.91 0.56
C ASN A 13 13.67 -2.84 0.66
N LEU A 14 12.94 -2.58 -0.43
CA LEU A 14 11.89 -1.57 -0.45
C LEU A 14 10.52 -2.21 -0.65
N GLU A 15 9.52 -1.61 -0.01
CA GLU A 15 8.11 -1.97 -0.12
C GLU A 15 7.34 -0.79 -0.70
N GLY A 16 6.37 -1.09 -1.54
CA GLY A 16 5.52 -0.10 -2.20
C GLY A 16 4.29 -0.75 -2.82
N PHE A 17 3.50 0.06 -3.51
CA PHE A 17 2.32 -0.41 -4.23
C PHE A 17 2.30 0.13 -5.66
N ILE A 18 1.65 -0.63 -6.55
CA ILE A 18 1.47 -0.25 -7.95
C ILE A 18 0.57 0.99 -8.00
N TYR A 19 1.14 2.11 -8.44
CA TYR A 19 0.45 3.39 -8.52
C TYR A 19 -0.27 3.55 -9.86
N ASP A 20 0.39 3.15 -10.95
CA ASP A 20 -0.20 3.10 -12.29
C ASP A 20 0.23 1.82 -13.02
N CYS A 21 -0.67 1.24 -13.79
CA CYS A 21 -0.43 0.06 -14.60
C CYS A 21 -1.33 0.00 -15.84
N SER A 22 -0.85 -0.64 -16.89
CA SER A 22 -1.67 -1.17 -17.97
C SER A 22 -2.09 -2.61 -17.63
N PRO A 23 -3.01 -3.24 -18.40
CA PRO A 23 -3.43 -4.62 -18.16
C PRO A 23 -2.27 -5.63 -18.01
N ASN A 24 -1.13 -5.36 -18.65
CA ASN A 24 0.01 -6.28 -18.71
C ASN A 24 1.34 -5.66 -18.24
N SER A 25 1.36 -4.40 -17.79
CA SER A 25 2.60 -3.74 -17.38
C SER A 25 2.40 -2.80 -16.19
N ILE A 26 3.39 -2.76 -15.29
CA ILE A 26 3.46 -1.76 -14.24
C ILE A 26 4.13 -0.53 -14.85
N ARG A 27 3.56 0.66 -14.65
CA ARG A 27 4.15 1.92 -15.12
C ARG A 27 4.88 2.63 -13.99
N THR A 28 4.27 2.64 -12.82
CA THR A 28 4.80 3.38 -11.67
C THR A 28 4.50 2.65 -10.37
N ILE A 29 5.47 2.62 -9.47
CA ILE A 29 5.31 2.20 -8.07
C ILE A 29 5.41 3.42 -7.17
N TYR A 30 4.60 3.50 -6.13
CA TYR A 30 4.82 4.43 -5.03
C TYR A 30 5.45 3.71 -3.84
N CYS A 31 6.50 4.31 -3.29
CA CYS A 31 7.18 3.87 -2.07
C CYS A 31 7.21 5.01 -1.06
N SER A 32 6.81 4.75 0.18
CA SER A 32 6.80 5.78 1.23
C SER A 32 8.19 6.33 1.58
N VAL A 33 9.25 5.55 1.34
CA VAL A 33 10.63 5.92 1.68
C VAL A 33 11.27 6.81 0.61
N ILE A 34 11.03 6.50 -0.66
CA ILE A 34 11.74 7.14 -1.79
C ILE A 34 10.81 7.85 -2.79
N GLY A 35 9.49 7.81 -2.56
CA GLY A 35 8.48 8.42 -3.41
C GLY A 35 8.17 7.58 -4.64
N GLU A 36 8.00 8.26 -5.77
CA GLU A 36 7.69 7.65 -7.05
C GLU A 36 8.88 6.85 -7.60
N VAL A 37 8.59 5.66 -8.12
CA VAL A 37 9.58 4.75 -8.71
C VAL A 37 9.10 4.37 -10.11
N CYS A 38 9.90 4.76 -11.10
CA CYS A 38 9.65 4.50 -12.50
C CYS A 38 9.99 3.04 -12.86
N ILE A 39 9.30 2.55 -13.89
CA ILE A 39 9.50 1.24 -14.48
C ILE A 39 10.02 1.44 -15.90
N ASP A 40 11.03 0.67 -16.29
CA ASP A 40 11.52 0.65 -17.67
C ASP A 40 11.63 -0.79 -18.18
N GLU A 41 12.01 -0.94 -19.46
CA GLU A 41 12.17 -2.25 -20.11
C GLU A 41 13.19 -3.18 -19.45
N THR A 42 14.10 -2.65 -18.61
CA THR A 42 15.12 -3.45 -17.92
C THR A 42 14.61 -4.02 -16.58
N THR A 43 13.42 -3.61 -16.16
CA THR A 43 12.85 -4.01 -14.87
C THR A 43 12.36 -5.46 -14.91
N GLU A 44 12.94 -6.33 -14.08
CA GLU A 44 12.51 -7.73 -13.96
C GLU A 44 11.27 -7.84 -13.06
N ILE A 45 10.14 -8.33 -13.60
CA ILE A 45 8.91 -8.56 -12.83
C ILE A 45 8.75 -10.05 -12.52
N ILE A 46 8.90 -10.41 -11.25
CA ILE A 46 8.55 -11.74 -10.73
C ILE A 46 7.06 -11.76 -10.41
N ASN A 47 6.28 -12.34 -11.33
CA ASN A 47 4.85 -12.55 -11.17
C ASN A 47 4.54 -14.04 -10.87
N ARG A 48 3.84 -14.31 -9.76
CA ARG A 48 3.35 -15.65 -9.39
C ARG A 48 1.92 -15.88 -9.89
N ASN A 49 1.67 -15.68 -11.19
CA ASN A 49 0.34 -15.78 -11.84
C ASN A 49 -0.75 -14.86 -11.25
N ARG A 50 -0.37 -13.65 -10.83
CA ARG A 50 -1.32 -12.64 -10.33
C ARG A 50 -1.65 -11.62 -11.40
N LYS A 51 -2.91 -11.23 -11.47
CA LYS A 51 -3.33 -10.08 -12.29
C LYS A 51 -2.79 -8.81 -11.64
N ILE A 52 -2.06 -8.02 -12.42
CA ILE A 52 -1.54 -6.72 -12.02
C ILE A 52 -2.72 -5.75 -11.89
N ASN A 53 -2.82 -5.03 -10.77
CA ASN A 53 -3.81 -3.97 -10.56
C ASN A 53 -3.20 -2.83 -9.75
N ILE A 54 -3.75 -1.63 -9.90
CA ILE A 54 -3.46 -0.49 -9.03
C ILE A 54 -3.74 -0.86 -7.57
N GLY A 55 -2.92 -0.38 -6.65
CA GLY A 55 -2.99 -0.68 -5.21
C GLY A 55 -2.32 -1.99 -4.80
N MET A 56 -1.99 -2.86 -5.76
CA MET A 56 -1.31 -4.11 -5.47
C MET A 56 0.09 -3.87 -4.90
N TRP A 57 0.40 -4.52 -3.78
CA TRP A 57 1.69 -4.39 -3.13
C TRP A 57 2.80 -5.16 -3.82
N CYS A 58 4.02 -4.64 -3.69
CA CYS A 58 5.21 -5.27 -4.19
C CYS A 58 6.40 -5.00 -3.28
N LYS A 59 7.36 -5.92 -3.35
CA LYS A 59 8.72 -5.73 -2.87
C LYS A 59 9.60 -5.45 -4.06
N PHE A 60 10.51 -4.50 -3.97
CA PHE A 60 11.37 -4.18 -5.09
C PHE A 60 12.75 -3.73 -4.66
N LYS A 61 13.66 -3.72 -5.64
CA LYS A 61 14.96 -3.06 -5.56
C LYS A 61 14.92 -1.87 -6.50
N ALA A 62 15.43 -0.73 -6.07
CA ALA A 62 15.53 0.45 -6.92
C ALA A 62 16.95 1.03 -6.93
N SER A 63 17.27 1.71 -8.02
CA SER A 63 18.49 2.50 -8.18
C SER A 63 18.15 3.88 -8.69
N ARG A 64 18.84 4.90 -8.18
CA ARG A 64 18.69 6.28 -8.63
C ARG A 64 19.54 6.52 -9.87
N LYS A 65 18.92 6.95 -10.98
CA LYS A 65 19.67 7.36 -12.18
C LYS A 65 20.33 8.72 -11.96
N LYS A 66 21.29 9.08 -12.82
CA LYS A 66 21.98 10.40 -12.77
C LYS A 66 21.02 11.58 -12.92
N THR A 67 19.88 11.37 -13.57
CA THR A 67 18.78 12.33 -13.73
C THR A 67 18.01 12.59 -12.42
N GLY A 68 18.25 11.79 -11.37
CA GLY A 68 17.67 11.99 -10.04
C GLY A 68 16.42 11.14 -9.76
N GLU A 69 15.87 10.49 -10.78
CA GLU A 69 14.70 9.61 -10.68
C GLU A 69 15.08 8.22 -10.16
N TRP A 70 14.15 7.58 -9.46
CA TRP A 70 14.29 6.19 -9.00
C TRP A 70 13.70 5.23 -10.02
N PHE A 71 14.46 4.20 -10.37
CA PHE A 71 14.01 3.13 -11.26
C PHE A 71 14.04 1.80 -10.55
N ALA A 72 12.97 1.02 -10.70
CA ALA A 72 12.95 -0.34 -10.21
C ALA A 72 13.89 -1.22 -11.06
N GLN A 73 14.64 -2.10 -10.40
CA GLN A 73 15.47 -3.11 -11.07
C GLN A 73 14.76 -4.46 -11.09
N LYS A 74 14.08 -4.77 -9.99
CA LYS A 74 13.42 -6.05 -9.78
C LYS A 74 12.21 -5.86 -8.89
N ILE A 75 11.08 -6.45 -9.29
CA ILE A 75 9.79 -6.33 -8.62
C ILE A 75 9.26 -7.72 -8.33
N LEU A 76 9.01 -7.99 -7.05
CA LEU A 76 8.30 -9.17 -6.59
C LEU A 76 6.88 -8.75 -6.21
N LEU A 77 5.91 -9.21 -6.99
CA LEU A 77 4.51 -8.99 -6.68
C LEU A 77 4.12 -9.73 -5.40
N MET A 78 3.66 -8.98 -4.40
CA MET A 78 3.25 -9.53 -3.11
C MET A 78 1.79 -9.96 -3.17
N ALA A 79 1.39 -10.83 -2.24
CA ALA A 79 -0.05 -10.98 -2.02
C ALA A 79 -0.54 -9.61 -1.53
N TYR A 80 -1.82 -9.29 -1.72
CA TYR A 80 -2.40 -8.17 -1.00
C TYR A 80 -1.98 -8.30 0.48
N PRO A 81 -1.39 -7.26 1.08
CA PRO A 81 -0.84 -7.36 2.42
C PRO A 81 -2.01 -7.43 3.36
N ARG A 82 -2.10 -8.54 4.08
CA ARG A 82 -3.14 -8.69 5.10
C ARG A 82 -3.02 -7.52 6.08
N LEU A 83 -4.13 -6.88 6.38
CA LEU A 83 -4.21 -5.94 7.49
C LEU A 83 -3.61 -6.59 8.73
N LYS A 84 -2.70 -5.87 9.40
CA LYS A 84 -2.18 -6.32 10.68
C LYS A 84 -3.26 -6.05 11.72
N CYS A 85 -3.93 -7.10 12.17
CA CYS A 85 -4.91 -7.05 13.24
C CYS A 85 -4.24 -7.46 14.55
N ILE A 86 -4.27 -6.59 15.56
CA ILE A 86 -3.82 -6.88 16.91
C ILE A 86 -5.05 -6.92 17.81
N ILE A 87 -5.39 -8.11 18.30
CA ILE A 87 -6.51 -8.31 19.21
C ILE A 87 -5.97 -8.29 20.64
N LYS A 88 -6.50 -7.40 21.47
CA LYS A 88 -6.37 -7.38 22.92
C LYS A 88 -7.74 -7.66 23.53
N GLU A 89 -7.80 -7.99 24.83
CA GLU A 89 -9.03 -8.40 25.52
C GLU A 89 -10.26 -7.54 25.23
N ASN A 90 -10.09 -6.21 25.06
CA ASN A 90 -11.18 -5.27 24.79
C ASN A 90 -11.01 -4.42 23.52
N GLU A 91 -9.95 -4.67 22.73
CA GLU A 91 -9.58 -3.79 21.60
C GLU A 91 -9.14 -4.61 20.39
N CYS A 92 -9.54 -4.17 19.19
CA CYS A 92 -9.06 -4.73 17.93
C CYS A 92 -8.34 -3.62 17.17
N ILE A 93 -7.01 -3.61 17.16
CA ILE A 93 -6.23 -2.56 16.50
C ILE A 93 -5.92 -3.02 15.07
N VAL A 94 -6.39 -2.28 14.07
CA VAL A 94 -6.10 -2.53 12.66
C VAL A 94 -5.00 -1.59 12.20
N LYS A 95 -3.94 -2.14 11.61
CA LYS A 95 -2.84 -1.37 11.02
C LYS A 95 -2.65 -1.71 9.55
N GLY A 96 -2.35 -0.71 8.75
CA GLY A 96 -2.05 -0.86 7.34
C GLY A 96 -1.59 0.44 6.71
N THR A 97 -1.52 0.46 5.39
CA THR A 97 -1.35 1.69 4.60
C THR A 97 -2.64 1.96 3.85
N ALA A 98 -2.98 3.23 3.74
CA ALA A 98 -4.14 3.67 3.00
C ALA A 98 -3.76 4.83 2.09
N VAL A 99 -4.39 4.88 0.92
CA VAL A 99 -4.26 5.98 -0.03
C VAL A 99 -5.08 7.15 0.48
N VAL A 100 -4.54 8.36 0.44
CA VAL A 100 -5.28 9.55 0.83
C VAL A 100 -6.19 9.95 -0.33
N CYS A 101 -7.48 10.11 -0.04
CA CYS A 101 -8.52 10.36 -1.04
C CYS A 101 -9.41 11.53 -0.60
N ASN A 102 -9.86 12.32 -1.57
CA ASN A 102 -10.91 13.33 -1.42
C ASN A 102 -10.78 14.21 -0.15
N ILE A 103 -9.73 15.02 -0.12
CA ILE A 103 -9.46 15.97 0.97
C ILE A 103 -10.17 17.28 0.68
N ASN A 104 -11.03 17.72 1.59
CA ASN A 104 -11.67 19.03 1.54
C ASN A 104 -11.43 19.79 2.87
N ARG A 105 -12.16 20.89 3.11
CA ARG A 105 -11.98 21.69 4.35
C ARG A 105 -12.44 20.95 5.60
N ASP A 106 -13.46 20.11 5.47
CA ASP A 106 -14.25 19.59 6.59
C ASP A 106 -14.08 18.06 6.78
N GLY A 107 -13.52 17.37 5.78
CA GLY A 107 -13.25 15.95 5.83
C GLY A 107 -12.12 15.52 4.89
N ALA A 108 -11.57 14.34 5.16
CA ALA A 108 -10.72 13.60 4.25
C ALA A 108 -11.09 12.11 4.32
N TYR A 109 -10.73 11.34 3.31
CA TYR A 109 -10.89 9.90 3.33
C TYR A 109 -9.55 9.22 3.15
N LEU A 110 -9.39 8.06 3.76
CA LEU A 110 -8.33 7.12 3.41
C LEU A 110 -8.96 5.88 2.77
N TRP A 111 -8.42 5.41 1.66
CA TRP A 111 -8.84 4.15 1.05
C TRP A 111 -7.87 3.03 1.39
N ASN A 112 -8.38 1.93 1.91
CA ASN A 112 -7.64 0.68 2.04
C ASN A 112 -8.46 -0.47 1.45
N ASP A 113 -7.81 -1.32 0.66
CA ASP A 113 -8.48 -2.40 -0.10
C ASP A 113 -9.21 -3.45 0.77
N TYR A 114 -8.94 -3.50 2.07
CA TYR A 114 -9.54 -4.48 2.98
C TYR A 114 -10.68 -3.93 3.83
N ILE A 115 -10.63 -2.64 4.17
CA ILE A 115 -11.62 -2.00 5.05
C ILE A 115 -12.42 -0.90 4.35
N GLY A 116 -12.10 -0.58 3.10
CA GLY A 116 -12.76 0.43 2.29
C GLY A 116 -12.36 1.85 2.68
N LEU A 117 -13.34 2.76 2.63
CA LEU A 117 -13.16 4.17 2.98
C LEU A 117 -13.16 4.36 4.50
N ILE A 118 -12.12 5.04 4.98
CA ILE A 118 -11.96 5.48 6.36
C ILE A 118 -12.15 7.00 6.36
N ALA A 119 -13.22 7.47 7.00
CA ALA A 119 -13.44 8.91 7.17
C ALA A 119 -12.46 9.49 8.19
N ILE A 120 -11.87 10.64 7.87
CA ILE A 120 -10.96 11.41 8.71
C ILE A 120 -11.56 12.79 8.93
N GLU A 121 -11.63 13.20 10.18
CA GLU A 121 -12.18 14.48 10.61
C GLU A 121 -11.18 15.29 11.43
N GLY A 122 -11.40 16.60 11.49
CA GLY A 122 -10.67 17.51 12.38
C GLY A 122 -9.27 17.88 11.90
N LYS A 123 -8.39 18.19 12.85
CA LYS A 123 -7.09 18.85 12.56
C LYS A 123 -6.14 18.02 11.69
N MET A 124 -6.34 16.70 11.63
CA MET A 124 -5.51 15.78 10.84
C MET A 124 -5.68 15.96 9.32
N ILE A 125 -6.82 16.48 8.86
CA ILE A 125 -7.11 16.74 7.45
C ILE A 125 -6.00 17.60 6.80
N ASN A 126 -5.51 18.62 7.52
CA ASN A 126 -4.46 19.50 6.99
C ASN A 126 -3.11 18.80 6.83
N GLN A 127 -2.82 17.77 7.64
CA GLN A 127 -1.59 16.99 7.53
C GLN A 127 -1.63 16.02 6.35
N LEU A 128 -2.82 15.60 5.94
CA LEU A 128 -3.04 14.70 4.82
C LEU A 128 -2.90 15.38 3.45
N LYS A 129 -3.05 16.72 3.38
CA LYS A 129 -3.09 17.48 2.10
C LYS A 129 -1.91 17.24 1.18
N SER A 130 -0.72 17.05 1.74
CA SER A 130 0.52 16.84 0.97
C SER A 130 0.88 15.37 0.78
N LEU A 131 0.05 14.44 1.23
CA LEU A 131 0.37 13.02 1.30
C LEU A 131 -0.49 12.23 0.31
N THR A 132 0.15 11.37 -0.47
CA THR A 132 -0.54 10.44 -1.39
C THR A 132 -1.02 9.18 -0.66
N ALA A 133 -0.25 8.73 0.35
CA ALA A 133 -0.58 7.56 1.16
C ALA A 133 -0.02 7.74 2.57
N VAL A 134 -0.64 7.07 3.54
CA VAL A 134 -0.24 7.11 4.96
C VAL A 134 -0.32 5.73 5.58
N GLU A 135 0.60 5.45 6.50
CA GLU A 135 0.40 4.37 7.47
C GLU A 135 -0.68 4.81 8.46
N PHE A 136 -1.66 3.93 8.69
CA PHE A 136 -2.73 4.19 9.63
C PHE A 136 -2.78 3.11 10.71
N GLN A 137 -3.27 3.53 11.88
CA GLN A 137 -3.70 2.66 12.96
C GLN A 137 -5.13 3.06 13.33
N ALA A 138 -6.07 2.15 13.11
CA ALA A 138 -7.47 2.34 13.47
C ALA A 138 -7.82 1.47 14.68
N VAL A 139 -8.55 2.06 15.63
CA VAL A 139 -9.16 1.36 16.76
C VAL A 139 -10.68 1.51 16.63
N PRO A 140 -11.46 0.42 16.59
CA PRO A 140 -12.91 0.42 16.68
C PRO A 140 -13.37 1.26 17.86
N SER A 141 -13.96 2.42 17.58
CA SER A 141 -14.70 3.17 18.57
C SER A 141 -16.05 2.50 18.78
N LYS A 142 -16.27 1.87 19.93
CA LYS A 142 -17.63 1.49 20.38
C LYS A 142 -18.39 2.77 20.74
N LYS A 143 -19.10 3.39 19.79
CA LYS A 143 -20.18 4.33 20.14
C LYS A 143 -21.44 3.51 20.38
N ASN A 144 -22.00 3.60 21.60
CA ASN A 144 -23.31 3.06 21.97
C ASN A 144 -23.51 1.53 21.81
N GLY A 145 -22.51 0.70 22.10
CA GLY A 145 -22.67 -0.76 22.08
C GLY A 145 -22.83 -1.38 20.68
N ILE A 146 -22.67 -0.59 19.63
CA ILE A 146 -22.67 -1.06 18.25
C ILE A 146 -21.21 -1.37 17.87
N SER A 147 -20.96 -2.62 17.46
CA SER A 147 -19.67 -3.07 16.93
C SER A 147 -19.26 -2.22 15.73
N ALA A 148 -17.95 -1.95 15.57
CA ALA A 148 -17.46 -1.23 14.39
C ALA A 148 -17.90 -1.96 13.12
N HIS A 149 -18.74 -1.31 12.33
CA HIS A 149 -19.23 -1.84 11.07
C HIS A 149 -18.24 -1.45 9.96
N PHE A 150 -17.48 -2.42 9.47
CA PHE A 150 -16.92 -2.36 8.13
C PHE A 150 -18.00 -2.87 7.18
N MET A 151 -18.67 -1.96 6.46
CA MET A 151 -19.60 -2.37 5.41
C MET A 151 -18.82 -2.55 4.11
N VAL A 152 -18.85 -3.78 3.58
CA VAL A 152 -18.38 -4.15 2.25
C VAL A 152 -19.59 -4.09 1.33
N TYR A 153 -19.51 -3.29 0.26
CA TYR A 153 -20.36 -3.46 -0.92
C TYR A 153 -19.49 -4.02 -2.05
#